data_AF-A0A0Q4CG44-F1
#
_entry.id   AF-A0A0Q4CG44-F1
#
_cell.length_a   1.000
_cell.length_b   1.000
_cell.length_c   1.000
_cell.angle_alpha   90.00
_cell.angle_beta   90.00
_cell.angle_gamma   90.00
#
_symmetry.space_group_name_H-M   'P 1'
#
loop_
_entity.id
_entity.type
_entity.pdbx_description
1 polymer ?
#
loop_
_entity_poly.entity_id
_entity_poly.type
_entity_poly.pdbx_seq_one_letter_code
_entity_poly.pdbx_strand_id
1 'polypeptide(L)'
;MKLILCFSAVVAGAVCAVPASAQTAGAFMNNPAFRDPPPARCMSTLDMQRCAAHDLRVADAQMTARYASLRGRLQPAAQQKLLAEQRAWLTSRDRDCLARGNSGGSMASLAIAQCWIKATKARATTLGARLPQASTPARLLPPAAFVGRWRGGEGTYLKITHQDSGFVIDNQWGLDANMRGKFIGKVTPAGLSFRRNGVTETLRPSKGNAINRSALAGKSDCLMVSRDEGYCRY
;
A
#
# COMPACT_ATOMS: atom_id res chain seq x y z
N MET A 1 -74.27 -18.66 24.47
CA MET A 1 -73.89 -17.83 25.63
C MET A 1 -72.74 -18.57 26.31
N LYS A 2 -71.45 -18.23 26.18
CA LYS A 2 -70.75 -16.98 26.50
C LYS A 2 -69.48 -16.86 25.64
N LEU A 3 -69.25 -15.65 25.16
CA LEU A 3 -68.08 -15.16 24.42
C LEU A 3 -66.97 -14.85 25.43
N ILE A 4 -65.73 -15.31 25.22
CA ILE A 4 -64.55 -14.82 25.94
C ILE A 4 -63.51 -14.40 24.89
N LEU A 5 -63.36 -13.09 24.72
CA LEU A 5 -62.30 -12.46 23.95
C LEU A 5 -61.01 -12.43 24.78
N CYS A 6 -59.92 -13.02 24.27
CA CYS A 6 -58.57 -12.76 24.77
C CYS A 6 -57.86 -11.80 23.79
N PHE A 7 -57.72 -10.54 24.21
CA PHE A 7 -56.84 -9.56 23.58
C PHE A 7 -55.38 -10.00 23.76
N SER A 8 -54.69 -10.32 22.67
CA SER A 8 -53.22 -10.42 22.67
C SER A 8 -52.64 -9.07 22.28
N ALA A 9 -52.03 -8.38 23.24
CA ALA A 9 -51.30 -7.15 23.02
C ALA A 9 -50.00 -7.45 22.25
N VAL A 10 -49.87 -6.90 21.04
CA VAL A 10 -48.60 -6.90 20.31
C VAL A 10 -47.71 -5.82 20.92
N VAL A 11 -46.68 -6.24 21.67
CA VAL A 11 -45.60 -5.34 22.11
C VAL A 11 -44.72 -5.07 20.90
N ALA A 12 -44.91 -3.91 20.27
CA ALA A 12 -44.01 -3.40 19.24
C ALA A 12 -42.68 -3.00 19.90
N GLY A 13 -41.72 -3.91 19.90
CA GLY A 13 -40.34 -3.60 20.28
C GLY A 13 -39.76 -2.59 19.29
N ALA A 14 -39.50 -1.37 19.76
CA ALA A 14 -38.79 -0.36 19.00
C ALA A 14 -37.33 -0.82 18.78
N VAL A 15 -37.06 -1.44 17.64
CA VAL A 15 -35.70 -1.60 17.14
C VAL A 15 -35.19 -0.20 16.80
N CYS A 16 -34.34 0.37 17.64
CA CYS A 16 -33.56 1.55 17.25
C CYS A 16 -32.69 1.14 16.06
N ALA A 17 -33.15 1.43 14.84
CA ALA A 17 -32.36 1.30 13.64
C ALA A 17 -31.19 2.28 13.77
N VAL A 18 -30.03 1.77 14.18
CA VAL A 18 -28.78 2.54 14.13
C VAL A 18 -28.60 2.91 12.66
N PRO A 19 -28.52 4.20 12.31
CA PRO A 19 -28.42 4.60 10.91
C PRO A 19 -27.15 3.95 10.31
N ALA A 20 -27.29 3.40 9.11
CA ALA A 20 -26.23 2.67 8.40
C ALA A 20 -24.92 3.48 8.23
N SER A 21 -25.00 4.80 8.43
CA SER A 21 -23.89 5.74 8.40
C SER A 21 -22.87 5.57 9.54
N ALA A 22 -23.19 4.90 10.65
CA ALA A 22 -22.27 4.79 11.80
C ALA A 22 -21.22 3.65 11.69
N GLN A 23 -21.28 2.83 10.64
CA GLN A 23 -20.56 1.55 10.58
C GLN A 23 -19.51 1.48 9.45
N THR A 24 -19.17 2.61 8.83
CA THR A 24 -18.22 2.64 7.71
C THR A 24 -16.85 3.13 8.13
N ALA A 25 -15.82 2.77 7.34
CA ALA A 25 -14.49 3.34 7.52
C ALA A 25 -14.50 4.87 7.44
N GLY A 26 -15.35 5.43 6.56
CA GLY A 26 -15.54 6.88 6.42
C GLY A 26 -16.09 7.54 7.67
N ALA A 27 -17.08 6.92 8.33
CA ALA A 27 -17.63 7.44 9.57
C ALA A 27 -16.61 7.41 10.72
N PHE A 28 -15.81 6.34 10.80
CA PHE A 28 -14.72 6.25 11.77
C PHE A 28 -13.65 7.33 11.53
N MET A 29 -13.21 7.53 10.28
CA MET A 29 -12.28 8.60 9.92
C MET A 29 -12.82 10.00 10.19
N ASN A 30 -14.13 10.23 10.05
CA ASN A 30 -14.74 11.55 10.22
C ASN A 30 -15.31 11.78 11.62
N ASN A 31 -15.09 10.85 12.56
CA ASN A 31 -15.54 11.01 13.92
C ASN A 31 -14.89 12.27 14.56
N PRO A 32 -15.68 13.23 15.07
CA PRO A 32 -15.15 14.45 15.70
C PRO A 32 -14.18 14.21 16.86
N ALA A 33 -14.23 13.04 17.52
CA ALA A 33 -13.30 12.66 18.59
C ALA A 33 -11.91 12.22 18.10
N PHE A 34 -11.77 11.93 16.80
CA PHE A 34 -10.57 11.38 16.18
C PHE A 34 -9.94 12.32 15.14
N ARG A 35 -9.92 13.62 15.41
CA ARG A 35 -9.30 14.62 14.52
C ARG A 35 -7.78 14.52 14.51
N ASP A 36 -7.18 14.94 13.41
CA ASP A 36 -5.73 15.12 13.29
C ASP A 36 -5.26 16.42 13.98
N PRO A 37 -3.98 16.51 14.40
CA PRO A 37 -2.95 15.46 14.33
C PRO A 37 -3.18 14.32 15.32
N PRO A 38 -2.67 13.10 15.05
CA PRO A 38 -2.74 12.01 16.01
C PRO A 38 -1.91 12.34 17.27
N PRO A 39 -2.23 11.74 18.42
CA PRO A 39 -1.41 11.92 19.62
C PRO A 39 0.01 11.39 19.39
N ALA A 40 1.00 11.99 20.07
CA ALA A 40 2.41 11.60 19.94
C ALA A 40 2.70 10.15 20.37
N ARG A 41 1.85 9.58 21.23
CA ARG A 41 1.89 8.18 21.64
C ARG A 41 0.47 7.61 21.70
N CYS A 42 0.29 6.38 21.24
CA CYS A 42 -1.01 5.71 21.18
C CYS A 42 -1.18 4.77 22.38
N MET A 43 -1.22 5.31 23.60
CA MET A 43 -1.15 4.51 24.82
C MET A 43 -2.52 4.15 25.39
N SER A 44 -3.43 5.13 25.49
CA SER A 44 -4.78 4.85 25.95
C SER A 44 -5.62 4.25 24.82
N THR A 45 -6.71 3.57 25.16
CA THR A 45 -7.67 3.06 24.18
C THR A 45 -8.21 4.15 23.25
N LEU A 46 -8.46 5.34 23.81
CA LEU A 46 -8.88 6.49 23.01
C LEU A 46 -7.77 6.96 22.07
N ASP A 47 -6.52 7.00 22.53
CA ASP A 47 -5.38 7.37 21.68
C ASP A 47 -5.14 6.34 20.58
N MET A 48 -5.26 5.05 20.88
CA MET A 48 -5.19 3.98 19.88
C MET A 48 -6.26 4.16 18.79
N GLN A 49 -7.49 4.53 19.17
CA GLN A 49 -8.55 4.79 18.19
C GLN A 49 -8.26 6.04 17.35
N ARG A 50 -7.73 7.11 17.96
CA ARG A 50 -7.27 8.33 17.25
C ARG A 50 -6.16 8.03 16.25
N CYS A 51 -5.14 7.29 16.67
CA CYS A 51 -4.05 6.87 15.80
C CYS A 51 -4.55 5.99 14.66
N ALA A 52 -5.45 5.04 14.94
CA ALA A 52 -6.04 4.21 13.89
C ALA A 52 -6.87 5.03 12.89
N ALA A 53 -7.59 6.07 13.33
CA ALA A 53 -8.32 6.96 12.42
C ALA A 53 -7.37 7.74 11.52
N HIS A 54 -6.27 8.25 12.07
CA HIS A 54 -5.20 8.88 11.30
C HIS A 54 -4.60 7.93 10.26
N ASP A 55 -4.18 6.73 10.69
CA ASP A 55 -3.59 5.72 9.81
C ASP A 55 -4.54 5.33 8.67
N LEU A 56 -5.84 5.25 8.97
CA LEU A 56 -6.86 4.97 7.98
C LEU A 56 -7.04 6.13 7.00
N ARG A 57 -7.02 7.39 7.45
CA ARG A 57 -7.01 8.57 6.55
C ARG A 57 -5.80 8.56 5.62
N VAL A 58 -4.61 8.25 6.14
CA VAL A 58 -3.39 8.12 5.33
C VAL A 58 -3.53 6.99 4.30
N ALA A 59 -4.02 5.82 4.70
CA ALA A 59 -4.24 4.69 3.80
C ALA A 59 -5.29 5.01 2.72
N ASP A 60 -6.39 5.65 3.08
CA ASP A 60 -7.46 6.05 2.17
C ASP A 60 -6.98 7.09 1.16
N ALA A 61 -6.24 8.10 1.59
CA ALA A 61 -5.63 9.10 0.71
C ALA A 61 -4.71 8.43 -0.33
N GLN A 62 -3.88 7.47 0.09
CA GLN A 62 -3.03 6.70 -0.83
C GLN A 62 -3.85 5.89 -1.84
N MET A 63 -4.89 5.19 -1.36
CA MET A 63 -5.77 4.40 -2.21
C MET A 63 -6.51 5.27 -3.23
N THR A 64 -7.08 6.39 -2.79
CA THR A 64 -7.80 7.35 -3.62
C THR A 64 -6.89 8.00 -4.66
N ALA A 65 -5.64 8.33 -4.31
CA ALA A 65 -4.67 8.83 -5.28
C ALA A 65 -4.34 7.81 -6.39
N ARG A 66 -4.22 6.52 -6.05
CA ARG A 66 -4.00 5.44 -7.03
C ARG A 66 -5.24 5.23 -7.90
N TYR A 67 -6.43 5.25 -7.31
CA TYR A 67 -7.70 5.18 -8.04
C TYR A 67 -7.82 6.32 -9.05
N ALA A 68 -7.60 7.56 -8.64
CA ALA A 68 -7.65 8.75 -9.50
C ALA A 68 -6.64 8.65 -10.65
N SER A 69 -5.40 8.24 -10.34
CA SER A 69 -4.35 8.03 -11.34
C SER A 69 -4.73 6.98 -12.39
N LEU A 70 -5.35 5.87 -11.95
CA LEU A 70 -5.76 4.80 -12.86
C LEU A 70 -6.93 5.26 -13.72
N ARG A 71 -7.96 5.83 -13.10
CA ARG A 71 -9.15 6.33 -13.79
C ARG A 71 -8.80 7.37 -14.85
N GLY A 72 -7.86 8.29 -14.57
CA GLY A 72 -7.40 9.31 -15.52
C GLY A 72 -6.73 8.77 -16.78
N ARG A 73 -6.34 7.48 -16.82
CA ARG A 73 -5.71 6.81 -17.97
C ARG A 73 -6.67 5.95 -18.77
N LEU A 74 -7.90 5.75 -18.28
CA LEU A 74 -8.86 4.82 -18.88
C LEU A 74 -9.83 5.55 -19.80
N GLN A 75 -10.27 4.84 -20.85
CA GLN A 75 -11.38 5.25 -21.70
C GLN A 75 -12.71 5.25 -20.92
N PRO A 76 -13.73 6.03 -21.33
CA PRO A 76 -14.95 6.24 -20.55
C PRO A 76 -15.65 4.95 -20.06
N ALA A 77 -15.80 3.95 -20.93
CA ALA A 77 -16.40 2.67 -20.55
C ALA A 77 -15.61 1.95 -19.45
N ALA A 78 -14.28 1.95 -19.54
CA ALA A 78 -13.40 1.37 -18.53
C ALA A 78 -13.39 2.20 -17.22
N GLN A 79 -13.55 3.52 -17.29
CA GLN A 79 -13.73 4.35 -16.09
C GLN A 79 -14.99 3.98 -15.32
N GLN A 80 -16.11 3.77 -16.02
CA GLN A 80 -17.37 3.36 -15.38
C GLN A 80 -17.25 1.98 -14.74
N LYS A 81 -16.62 1.04 -15.44
CA LYS A 81 -16.32 -0.29 -14.88
C LYS A 81 -15.47 -0.18 -13.61
N LEU A 82 -14.39 0.61 -13.62
CA LEU A 82 -13.53 0.82 -12.46
C LEU A 82 -14.28 1.48 -11.28
N LEU A 83 -15.17 2.44 -11.56
CA LEU A 83 -16.00 3.06 -10.53
C LEU A 83 -16.95 2.04 -9.88
N ALA A 84 -17.60 1.20 -10.67
CA ALA A 84 -18.47 0.14 -10.16
C ALA A 84 -17.68 -0.86 -9.30
N GLU A 85 -16.52 -1.33 -9.78
CA GLU A 85 -15.62 -2.20 -9.02
C GLU A 85 -15.19 -1.57 -7.69
N GLN A 86 -14.86 -0.27 -7.70
CA GLN A 86 -14.41 0.43 -6.50
C GLN A 86 -15.53 0.60 -5.47
N ARG A 87 -16.75 0.92 -5.91
CA ARG A 87 -17.93 1.02 -5.02
C ARG A 87 -18.27 -0.33 -4.40
N ALA A 88 -18.31 -1.39 -5.20
CA ALA A 88 -18.56 -2.74 -4.71
C ALA A 88 -17.49 -3.17 -3.68
N TRP A 89 -16.22 -2.84 -3.94
CA TRP A 89 -15.14 -3.11 -2.99
C TRP A 89 -15.30 -2.35 -1.67
N LEU A 90 -15.67 -1.06 -1.69
CA LEU A 90 -15.91 -0.29 -0.46
C LEU A 90 -17.01 -0.93 0.40
N THR A 91 -18.12 -1.32 -0.22
CA THR A 91 -19.23 -2.03 0.45
C THR A 91 -18.76 -3.34 1.06
N SER A 92 -18.01 -4.16 0.31
CA SER A 92 -17.47 -5.43 0.81
C SER A 92 -16.53 -5.20 1.99
N ARG A 93 -15.58 -4.26 1.85
CA ARG A 93 -14.60 -3.93 2.90
C ARG A 93 -15.30 -3.59 4.20
N ASP A 94 -16.29 -2.71 4.16
CA ASP A 94 -16.96 -2.25 5.36
C ASP A 94 -17.73 -3.39 6.03
N ARG A 95 -18.52 -4.16 5.27
CA ARG A 95 -19.21 -5.36 5.78
C ARG A 95 -18.23 -6.37 6.39
N ASP A 96 -17.18 -6.73 5.67
CA ASP A 96 -16.25 -7.79 6.06
C ASP A 96 -15.41 -7.39 7.29
N CYS A 97 -15.10 -6.10 7.43
CA CYS A 97 -14.39 -5.59 8.61
C CYS A 97 -15.29 -5.46 9.84
N LEU A 98 -16.56 -5.09 9.68
CA LEU A 98 -17.51 -5.06 10.79
C LEU A 98 -17.73 -6.45 11.40
N ALA A 99 -17.75 -7.50 10.57
CA ALA A 99 -17.88 -8.89 11.03
C ALA A 99 -16.71 -9.35 11.93
N ARG A 100 -15.58 -8.63 11.94
CA ARG A 100 -14.45 -8.91 12.86
C ARG A 100 -14.65 -8.31 14.25
N GLY A 101 -15.64 -7.44 14.43
CA GLY A 101 -15.94 -6.75 15.68
C GLY A 101 -16.85 -7.51 16.65
N ASN A 102 -17.12 -8.80 16.40
CA ASN A 102 -18.13 -9.59 17.13
C ASN A 102 -17.87 -9.73 18.64
N SER A 103 -16.70 -9.31 19.15
CA SER A 103 -16.37 -9.32 20.57
C SER A 103 -16.93 -8.13 21.37
N GLY A 104 -17.43 -7.09 20.71
CA GLY A 104 -17.91 -5.87 21.37
C GLY A 104 -16.81 -5.04 22.07
N GLY A 105 -17.22 -3.92 22.68
CA GLY A 105 -16.34 -3.04 23.42
C GLY A 105 -15.31 -2.28 22.57
N SER A 106 -14.39 -1.59 23.25
CA SER A 106 -13.41 -0.70 22.61
C SER A 106 -12.32 -1.45 21.84
N MET A 107 -12.01 -2.69 22.24
CA MET A 107 -11.13 -3.59 21.50
C MET A 107 -11.71 -3.99 20.13
N ALA A 108 -13.04 -4.17 20.03
CA ALA A 108 -13.69 -4.43 18.74
C ALA A 108 -13.50 -3.25 17.78
N SER A 109 -13.68 -2.01 18.26
CA SER A 109 -13.46 -0.81 17.41
C SER A 109 -12.04 -0.75 16.86
N LEU A 110 -11.03 -1.11 17.67
CA LEU A 110 -9.64 -1.18 17.22
C LEU A 110 -9.42 -2.30 16.20
N ALA A 111 -9.99 -3.49 16.42
CA ALA A 111 -9.88 -4.61 15.48
C ALA A 111 -10.52 -4.29 14.12
N ILE A 112 -11.70 -3.66 14.12
CA ILE A 112 -12.37 -3.19 12.90
C ILE A 112 -11.51 -2.13 12.19
N ALA A 113 -10.98 -1.14 12.93
CA ALA A 113 -10.14 -0.10 12.35
C ALA A 113 -8.87 -0.65 11.68
N GLN A 114 -8.19 -1.59 12.35
CA GLN A 114 -7.03 -2.27 11.77
C GLN A 114 -7.38 -3.08 10.52
N CYS A 115 -8.56 -3.71 10.49
CA CYS A 115 -9.06 -4.34 9.27
C CYS A 115 -9.22 -3.34 8.12
N TRP A 116 -9.87 -2.18 8.36
CA TRP A 116 -10.03 -1.15 7.34
C TRP A 116 -8.69 -0.64 6.82
N ILE A 117 -7.72 -0.40 7.71
CA ILE A 117 -6.36 0.04 7.32
C ILE A 117 -5.71 -1.00 6.40
N LYS A 118 -5.67 -2.27 6.83
CA LYS A 118 -5.04 -3.35 6.06
C LYS A 118 -5.70 -3.54 4.69
N ALA A 119 -7.02 -3.61 4.66
CA ALA A 119 -7.78 -3.80 3.41
C ALA A 119 -7.57 -2.60 2.45
N THR A 120 -7.54 -1.38 2.97
CA THR A 120 -7.36 -0.17 2.16
C THR A 120 -5.93 -0.08 1.60
N LYS A 121 -4.89 -0.43 2.38
CA LYS A 121 -3.50 -0.57 1.89
C LYS A 121 -3.38 -1.64 0.80
N ALA A 122 -4.04 -2.79 0.99
CA ALA A 122 -4.07 -3.86 -0.02
C ALA A 122 -4.73 -3.38 -1.31
N ARG A 123 -5.86 -2.67 -1.23
CA ARG A 123 -6.52 -2.10 -2.41
C ARG A 123 -5.66 -1.08 -3.14
N ALA A 124 -4.96 -0.20 -2.41
CA ALA A 124 -4.01 0.73 -3.00
C ALA A 124 -2.92 0.00 -3.82
N THR A 125 -2.47 -1.16 -3.32
CA THR A 125 -1.51 -2.03 -4.01
C THR A 125 -2.12 -2.64 -5.28
N THR A 126 -3.34 -3.20 -5.20
CA THR A 126 -4.06 -3.75 -6.35
C THR A 126 -4.29 -2.72 -7.45
N LEU A 127 -4.71 -1.50 -7.08
CA LEU A 127 -4.90 -0.39 -8.02
C LEU A 127 -3.56 0.06 -8.61
N GLY A 128 -2.50 0.10 -7.79
CA GLY A 128 -1.14 0.43 -8.22
C GLY A 128 -0.56 -0.56 -9.22
N ALA A 129 -0.84 -1.86 -9.09
CA ALA A 129 -0.40 -2.89 -10.03
C ALA A 129 -1.05 -2.78 -11.43
N ARG A 130 -2.23 -2.14 -11.51
CA ARG A 130 -2.93 -1.88 -12.78
C ARG A 130 -2.48 -0.59 -13.45
N LEU A 131 -1.81 0.29 -12.73
CA LEU A 131 -1.14 1.42 -13.36
C LEU A 131 0.01 0.86 -14.18
N PRO A 132 0.27 1.39 -15.39
CA PRO A 132 1.58 1.20 -15.98
C PRO A 132 2.58 1.63 -14.91
N GLN A 133 3.54 0.75 -14.59
CA GLN A 133 4.62 1.16 -13.71
C GLN A 133 5.15 2.47 -14.26
N ALA A 134 5.40 3.44 -13.38
CA ALA A 134 6.10 4.63 -13.80
C ALA A 134 7.50 4.17 -14.25
N SER A 135 7.61 3.73 -15.49
CA SER A 135 8.70 4.18 -16.33
C SER A 135 8.58 5.69 -16.34
N THR A 136 9.22 6.34 -15.37
CA THR A 136 9.98 7.54 -15.72
C THR A 136 10.60 7.19 -17.07
N PRO A 137 10.33 7.92 -18.17
CA PRO A 137 11.08 7.67 -19.39
C PRO A 137 12.51 7.61 -18.93
N ALA A 138 13.16 6.47 -19.13
CA ALA A 138 14.53 6.32 -18.70
C ALA A 138 15.23 7.46 -19.42
N ARG A 139 15.55 8.52 -18.68
CA ARG A 139 16.64 9.37 -19.09
C ARG A 139 17.76 8.37 -19.11
N LEU A 140 18.11 7.91 -20.31
CA LEU A 140 19.17 6.95 -20.52
C LEU A 140 20.33 7.49 -19.73
N LEU A 141 20.57 6.88 -18.57
CA LEU A 141 21.69 7.28 -17.77
C LEU A 141 22.91 6.96 -18.64
N PRO A 142 23.86 7.89 -18.78
CA PRO A 142 25.11 7.54 -19.43
C PRO A 142 25.65 6.29 -18.70
N PRO A 143 26.26 5.33 -19.41
CA PRO A 143 26.74 4.08 -18.80
C PRO A 143 27.57 4.31 -17.53
N ALA A 144 28.34 5.41 -17.48
CA ALA A 144 29.10 5.85 -16.32
C ALA A 144 28.26 6.12 -15.05
N ALA A 145 27.00 6.53 -15.16
CA ALA A 145 26.17 6.87 -14.01
C ALA A 145 25.73 5.64 -13.19
N PHE A 146 25.85 4.43 -13.75
CA PHE A 146 25.63 3.19 -12.98
C PHE A 146 26.87 2.82 -12.14
N VAL A 147 28.06 3.25 -12.53
CA VAL A 147 29.31 2.89 -11.86
C VAL A 147 29.36 3.48 -10.46
N GLY A 148 29.79 2.67 -9.51
CA GLY A 148 29.91 3.05 -8.10
C GLY A 148 29.45 1.94 -7.18
N ARG A 149 29.29 2.28 -5.91
CA ARG A 149 28.68 1.39 -4.94
C ARG A 149 27.40 2.02 -4.39
N TRP A 150 26.46 1.16 -4.06
CA TRP A 150 25.08 1.49 -3.78
C TRP A 150 24.65 0.69 -2.55
N ARG A 151 23.95 1.33 -1.61
CA ARG A 151 23.48 0.71 -0.38
C ARG A 151 21.97 0.48 -0.45
N GLY A 152 21.53 -0.76 -0.21
CA GLY A 152 20.13 -1.12 -0.08
C GLY A 152 19.64 -1.10 1.37
N GLY A 153 18.50 -1.75 1.62
CA GLY A 153 17.99 -2.00 2.98
C GLY A 153 18.67 -3.19 3.64
N GLU A 154 18.69 -3.24 4.98
CA GLU A 154 19.08 -4.44 5.74
C GLU A 154 20.46 -5.02 5.35
N GLY A 155 21.46 -4.17 5.09
CA GLY A 155 22.83 -4.62 4.75
C GLY A 155 23.05 -5.09 3.31
N THR A 156 22.01 -5.05 2.47
CA THR A 156 22.13 -5.34 1.02
C THR A 156 22.95 -4.27 0.29
N TYR A 157 23.63 -4.66 -0.78
CA TYR A 157 24.48 -3.75 -1.54
C TYR A 157 24.57 -4.09 -3.03
N LEU A 158 25.02 -3.10 -3.79
CA LEU A 158 25.38 -3.22 -5.19
C LEU A 158 26.71 -2.50 -5.44
N LYS A 159 27.66 -3.15 -6.11
CA LYS A 159 28.88 -2.52 -6.60
C LYS A 159 28.97 -2.80 -8.09
N ILE A 160 28.98 -1.72 -8.87
CA ILE A 160 28.99 -1.75 -10.33
C ILE A 160 30.34 -1.21 -10.79
N THR A 161 31.06 -2.01 -11.55
CA THR A 161 32.32 -1.63 -12.20
C THR A 161 32.20 -1.80 -13.71
N HIS A 162 32.82 -0.90 -14.46
CA HIS A 162 32.92 -1.04 -15.90
C HIS A 162 33.87 -2.20 -16.26
N GLN A 163 33.52 -3.00 -17.27
CA GLN A 163 34.39 -4.02 -17.85
C GLN A 163 34.14 -4.12 -19.35
N ASP A 164 35.15 -3.82 -20.16
CA ASP A 164 35.10 -3.83 -21.63
C ASP A 164 33.89 -3.07 -22.20
N SER A 165 32.96 -3.75 -22.85
CA SER A 165 31.71 -3.18 -23.40
C SER A 165 30.49 -3.33 -22.48
N GLY A 166 30.70 -3.76 -21.24
CA GLY A 166 29.65 -4.03 -20.26
C GLY A 166 30.03 -3.68 -18.82
N PHE A 167 29.39 -4.37 -17.88
CA PHE A 167 29.54 -4.11 -16.45
C PHE A 167 29.66 -5.39 -15.65
N VAL A 168 30.43 -5.34 -14.57
CA VAL A 168 30.36 -6.34 -13.50
C VAL A 168 29.55 -5.76 -12.35
N ILE A 169 28.58 -6.55 -11.90
CA ILE A 169 27.68 -6.22 -10.80
C ILE A 169 27.96 -7.21 -9.68
N ASP A 170 28.61 -6.75 -8.61
CA ASP A 170 28.71 -7.47 -7.34
C ASP A 170 27.51 -7.07 -6.47
N ASN A 171 26.60 -8.00 -6.24
CA ASN A 171 25.32 -7.71 -5.60
C ASN A 171 25.02 -8.71 -4.49
N GLN A 172 24.64 -8.17 -3.34
CA GLN A 172 23.97 -8.89 -2.26
C GLN A 172 22.55 -8.31 -2.15
N TRP A 173 21.54 -9.12 -2.48
CA TRP A 173 20.13 -8.70 -2.52
C TRP A 173 19.29 -9.27 -1.37
N GLY A 174 19.92 -10.00 -0.45
CA GLY A 174 19.32 -10.44 0.80
C GLY A 174 20.37 -10.93 1.80
N LEU A 175 19.89 -11.41 2.95
CA LEU A 175 20.73 -11.80 4.08
C LEU A 175 21.23 -13.24 3.98
N ASP A 176 20.51 -14.09 3.24
CA ASP A 176 20.87 -15.50 3.08
C ASP A 176 22.19 -15.66 2.30
N ALA A 177 22.90 -16.76 2.58
CA ALA A 177 24.21 -17.03 2.00
C ALA A 177 24.18 -17.11 0.46
N ASN A 178 23.06 -17.59 -0.11
CA ASN A 178 22.83 -17.71 -1.54
C ASN A 178 22.28 -16.42 -2.20
N MET A 179 22.03 -15.37 -1.42
CA MET A 179 21.50 -14.10 -1.93
C MET A 179 22.61 -13.08 -2.24
N ARG A 180 23.73 -13.57 -2.78
CA ARG A 180 24.88 -12.76 -3.22
C ARG A 180 25.56 -13.36 -4.44
N GLY A 181 26.18 -12.53 -5.28
CA GLY A 181 26.88 -13.01 -6.45
C GLY A 181 27.47 -11.90 -7.32
N LYS A 182 28.21 -12.30 -8.35
CA LYS A 182 28.71 -11.43 -9.41
C LYS A 182 27.99 -11.72 -10.71
N PHE A 183 27.53 -10.68 -11.39
CA PHE A 183 26.73 -10.76 -12.61
C PHE A 183 27.30 -9.86 -13.69
N ILE A 184 27.06 -10.21 -14.95
CA ILE A 184 27.38 -9.38 -16.10
C ILE A 184 26.16 -8.52 -16.44
N GLY A 185 26.38 -7.20 -16.45
CA GLY A 185 25.38 -6.20 -16.80
C GLY A 185 25.58 -5.64 -18.21
N LYS A 186 24.48 -5.37 -18.90
CA LYS A 186 24.43 -4.69 -20.19
C LYS A 186 23.46 -3.51 -20.14
N VAL A 187 23.87 -2.37 -20.70
CA VAL A 187 22.98 -1.21 -20.81
C VAL A 187 21.94 -1.49 -21.88
N THR A 188 20.69 -1.21 -21.55
CA THR A 188 19.53 -1.31 -22.44
C THR A 188 18.76 0.01 -22.39
N PRO A 189 17.82 0.26 -23.32
CA PRO A 189 16.91 1.39 -23.23
C PRO A 189 16.11 1.44 -21.92
N ALA A 190 15.92 0.31 -21.25
CA ALA A 190 15.19 0.21 -19.99
C ALA A 190 16.05 0.42 -18.74
N GLY A 191 17.39 0.45 -18.85
CA GLY A 191 18.34 0.52 -17.73
C GLY A 191 19.48 -0.50 -17.84
N LEU A 192 20.22 -0.71 -16.75
CA LEU A 192 21.29 -1.71 -16.69
C LEU A 192 20.68 -3.09 -16.37
N SER A 193 20.68 -3.99 -17.35
CA SER A 193 20.08 -5.31 -17.23
C SER A 193 21.12 -6.39 -16.96
N PHE A 194 20.79 -7.36 -16.11
CA PHE A 194 21.62 -8.50 -15.77
C PHE A 194 20.76 -9.72 -15.45
N ARG A 195 21.29 -10.94 -15.58
CA ARG A 195 20.57 -12.17 -15.20
C ARG A 195 20.98 -12.63 -13.81
N ARG A 196 20.00 -12.84 -12.93
CA ARG A 196 20.15 -13.39 -11.58
C ARG A 196 19.09 -14.46 -11.36
N ASN A 197 19.48 -15.65 -10.90
CA ASN A 197 18.59 -16.80 -10.68
C ASN A 197 17.70 -17.15 -11.89
N GLY A 198 18.23 -17.03 -13.11
CA GLY A 198 17.47 -17.26 -14.33
C GLY A 198 16.49 -16.15 -14.72
N VAL A 199 16.31 -15.12 -13.89
CA VAL A 199 15.47 -13.95 -14.14
C VAL A 199 16.32 -12.82 -14.71
N THR A 200 15.80 -12.13 -15.72
CA THR A 200 16.40 -10.89 -16.23
C THR A 200 15.95 -9.73 -15.34
N GLU A 201 16.88 -9.23 -14.53
CA GLU A 201 16.68 -8.05 -13.71
C GLU A 201 17.06 -6.78 -14.49
N THR A 202 16.57 -5.64 -14.04
CA THR A 202 16.91 -4.33 -14.63
C THR A 202 16.99 -3.25 -13.57
N LEU A 203 18.16 -2.64 -13.42
CA LEU A 203 18.39 -1.48 -12.55
C LEU A 203 17.94 -0.21 -13.28
N ARG A 204 16.97 0.49 -12.68
CA ARG A 204 16.39 1.71 -13.21
C ARG A 204 16.65 2.90 -12.28
N PRO A 205 16.90 4.10 -12.81
CA PRO A 205 16.97 5.31 -11.99
C PRO A 205 15.69 5.49 -11.18
N SER A 206 15.82 5.90 -9.92
CA SER A 206 14.68 6.10 -9.03
C SER A 206 14.99 7.07 -7.90
N LYS A 207 13.99 7.29 -7.05
CA LYS A 207 14.09 7.98 -5.77
C LYS A 207 13.84 6.97 -4.67
N GLY A 208 14.47 7.16 -3.52
CA GLY A 208 14.31 6.29 -2.36
C GLY A 208 12.86 6.18 -1.90
N ASN A 209 12.09 7.26 -1.97
CA ASN A 209 10.66 7.28 -1.65
C ASN A 209 9.79 6.44 -2.59
N ALA A 210 10.29 6.06 -3.76
CA ALA A 210 9.58 5.18 -4.69
C ALA A 210 9.83 3.70 -4.39
N ILE A 211 10.86 3.39 -3.60
CA ILE A 211 11.24 2.04 -3.18
C ILE A 211 10.62 1.77 -1.81
N ASN A 212 9.97 0.63 -1.65
CA ASN A 212 9.34 0.17 -0.41
C ASN A 212 10.39 -0.30 0.62
N ARG A 213 11.34 0.58 0.95
CA ARG A 213 12.42 0.36 1.91
C ARG A 213 12.63 1.63 2.71
N SER A 214 12.26 1.62 3.98
CA SER A 214 12.40 2.77 4.89
C SER A 214 13.84 3.28 4.97
N ALA A 215 14.84 2.38 4.90
CA ALA A 215 16.27 2.72 4.86
C ALA A 215 16.68 3.62 3.68
N LEU A 216 15.84 3.72 2.65
CA LEU A 216 16.09 4.52 1.46
C LEU A 216 15.28 5.81 1.45
N ALA A 217 14.36 6.01 2.40
CA ALA A 217 13.50 7.19 2.45
C ALA A 217 14.31 8.50 2.43
N GLY A 218 13.83 9.49 1.69
CA GLY A 218 14.45 10.79 1.48
C GLY A 218 15.61 10.82 0.48
N LYS A 219 16.13 9.66 0.04
CA LYS A 219 17.27 9.62 -0.88
C LYS A 219 16.86 9.91 -2.32
N SER A 220 17.73 10.62 -3.05
CA SER A 220 17.42 11.14 -4.38
C SER A 220 18.22 10.50 -5.52
N ASP A 221 19.30 9.78 -5.22
CA ASP A 221 20.11 9.06 -6.21
C ASP A 221 20.08 7.56 -5.92
N CYS A 222 19.14 6.87 -6.58
CA CYS A 222 18.89 5.46 -6.36
C CYS A 222 18.69 4.68 -7.65
N LEU A 223 19.01 3.39 -7.60
CA LEU A 223 18.66 2.38 -8.58
C LEU A 223 17.59 1.46 -7.99
N MET A 224 16.54 1.20 -8.75
CA MET A 224 15.44 0.31 -8.40
C MET A 224 15.45 -0.90 -9.32
N VAL A 225 15.38 -2.10 -8.74
CA VAL A 225 15.15 -3.36 -9.46
C VAL A 225 13.64 -3.64 -9.51
N SER A 226 12.99 -3.53 -8.34
CA SER A 226 11.55 -3.68 -8.17
C SER A 226 11.04 -2.72 -7.10
N ARG A 227 9.72 -2.68 -6.84
CA ARG A 227 9.19 -1.88 -5.74
C ARG A 227 9.79 -2.25 -4.38
N ASP A 228 10.16 -3.50 -4.17
CA ASP A 228 10.65 -4.00 -2.89
C ASP A 228 12.18 -4.19 -2.86
N GLU A 229 12.88 -3.83 -3.94
CA GLU A 229 14.33 -3.94 -4.07
C GLU A 229 14.92 -2.70 -4.76
N GLY A 230 15.81 -2.01 -4.05
CA GLY A 230 16.59 -0.92 -4.61
C GLY A 230 17.76 -0.50 -3.73
N TYR A 231 18.61 0.35 -4.27
CA TYR A 231 19.91 0.70 -3.73
C TYR A 231 20.18 2.18 -4.01
N CYS A 232 20.58 2.95 -3.01
CA CYS A 232 20.90 4.36 -3.18
C CYS A 232 22.40 4.59 -3.05
N ARG A 233 22.91 5.56 -3.82
CA ARG A 233 24.30 5.98 -3.74
C ARG A 233 24.57 6.51 -2.32
N TYR A 234 25.75 6.22 -1.81
CA TYR A 234 26.26 6.81 -0.58
C TYR A 234 27.17 8.00 -0.91
#